data_AF-A0A1B8W764-F1
#
_entry.id   AF-A0A1B8W764-F1
#
_cell.length_a   1.000
_cell.length_b   1.000
_cell.length_c   1.000
_cell.angle_alpha   90.00
_cell.angle_beta   90.00
_cell.angle_gamma   90.00
#
_symmetry.space_group_name_H-M   'P 1'
#
loop_
_entity.id
_entity.type
_entity.pdbx_description
1 polymer ?
#
loop_
_entity_poly.entity_id
_entity_poly.type
_entity_poly.pdbx_seq_one_letter_code
_entity_poly.pdbx_strand_id
1 'polypeptide(L)' 'MADEELIRMIEELCNSKAEEFQLIGYEHVTGQEVWECVSEKYNKTGQPELHELVNDILSLKVMKFMNFMTISAYKGTQF' A
#
# COMPACT_ATOMS: atom_id res chain seq x y z
N MET A 1 6.68 12.23 18.30
CA MET A 1 5.80 13.34 17.86
C MET A 1 5.79 13.50 16.35
N ALA A 2 6.82 14.03 15.68
CA ALA A 2 6.80 14.21 14.21
C ALA A 2 6.66 12.88 13.44
N ASP A 3 7.38 11.84 13.85
CA ASP A 3 7.29 10.52 13.21
C ASP A 3 5.91 9.86 13.40
N GLU A 4 5.24 10.10 14.54
CA GLU A 4 3.90 9.56 14.81
C GLU A 4 2.82 10.25 13.97
N GLU A 5 2.96 11.55 13.70
CA GLU A 5 2.08 12.26 12.78
C GLU A 5 2.29 11.78 11.34
N LEU A 6 3.55 11.54 10.97
CA LEU A 6 3.88 11.00 9.65
C LEU A 6 3.30 9.61 9.44
N ILE A 7 3.45 8.70 10.42
CA ILE A 7 2.89 7.35 10.37
C ILE A 7 1.37 7.41 10.18
N ARG A 8 0.68 8.26 10.94
CA ARG A 8 -0.77 8.45 10.82
C ARG A 8 -1.18 8.94 9.43
N MET A 9 -0.49 9.93 8.89
CA MET A 9 -0.78 10.44 7.54
C MET A 9 -0.62 9.33 6.48
N ILE A 10 0.42 8.51 6.57
CA ILE A 10 0.63 7.40 5.65
C ILE A 10 -0.47 6.34 5.79
N GLU A 11 -0.87 6.01 7.01
CA GLU A 11 -1.98 5.09 7.28
C GLU A 11 -3.31 5.60 6.68
N GLU A 12 -3.62 6.89 6.85
CA GLU A 12 -4.79 7.53 6.25
C GLU A 12 -4.78 7.47 4.72
N LEU A 13 -3.62 7.71 4.09
CA LEU A 13 -3.48 7.62 2.63
C LEU A 13 -3.69 6.18 2.13
N CYS A 14 -3.15 5.19 2.84
CA CYS A 14 -3.33 3.78 2.51
C CYS A 14 -4.81 3.36 2.65
N ASN A 15 -5.48 3.79 3.72
CA ASN A 15 -6.91 3.52 3.93
C ASN A 15 -7.76 4.17 2.83
N SER A 16 -7.49 5.43 2.48
CA SER A 16 -8.19 6.12 1.38
C SER A 16 -8.01 5.39 0.04
N LYS A 17 -6.81 4.87 -0.24
CA LYS A 17 -6.57 4.07 -1.45
C LYS A 17 -7.28 2.72 -1.42
N ALA A 18 -7.36 2.07 -0.26
CA ALA A 18 -8.12 0.84 -0.08
C ALA A 18 -9.61 1.05 -0.35
N GLU A 19 -10.20 2.14 0.19
CA GLU A 19 -11.58 2.56 -0.08
C GLU A 19 -11.82 2.79 -1.58
N GLU A 20 -10.88 3.43 -2.29
CA GLU A 20 -10.96 3.60 -3.75
C GLU A 20 -11.05 2.25 -4.48
N PHE A 21 -10.25 1.26 -4.06
CA PHE A 21 -10.29 -0.08 -4.66
C PHE A 21 -11.59 -0.82 -4.32
N GLN A 22 -12.10 -0.66 -3.10
CA GLN A 22 -13.41 -1.21 -2.71
C GLN A 22 -14.54 -0.63 -3.57
N LEU A 23 -14.53 0.68 -3.82
CA LEU A 23 -15.53 1.36 -4.65
C LEU A 23 -15.59 0.84 -6.09
N ILE A 24 -14.50 0.28 -6.61
CA ILE A 24 -14.45 -0.33 -7.95
C ILE A 24 -14.60 -1.86 -7.94
N GLY A 25 -15.00 -2.45 -6.80
CA GLY A 25 -15.40 -3.85 -6.69
C GLY A 25 -14.40 -4.78 -5.98
N TYR A 26 -13.35 -4.25 -5.34
CA TYR A 26 -12.39 -5.05 -4.57
C TYR A 26 -12.71 -4.94 -3.06
N GLU A 27 -13.80 -5.58 -2.65
CA GLU A 27 -14.49 -5.36 -1.37
C GLU A 27 -13.66 -5.64 -0.09
N HIS A 28 -12.58 -6.41 -0.19
CA HIS A 28 -11.81 -6.87 0.97
C HIS A 28 -10.42 -6.22 1.10
N VAL A 29 -10.11 -5.22 0.29
CA VAL A 29 -8.82 -4.53 0.35
C VAL A 29 -8.70 -3.72 1.65
N THR A 30 -7.57 -3.83 2.32
CA THR A 30 -7.23 -3.07 3.54
C THR A 30 -6.08 -2.10 3.31
N GLY A 31 -6.01 -1.03 4.13
CA GLY A 31 -4.87 -0.10 4.07
C GLY A 31 -3.53 -0.77 4.38
N GLN A 32 -3.53 -1.81 5.23
CA GLN A 32 -2.32 -2.60 5.50
C GLN A 32 -1.81 -3.30 4.24
N GLU A 33 -2.68 -3.96 3.47
CA GLU A 33 -2.28 -4.62 2.22
C GLU A 33 -1.76 -3.60 1.18
N VAL A 34 -2.36 -2.41 1.13
CA VAL A 34 -1.87 -1.30 0.30
C VAL A 34 -0.44 -0.91 0.72
N TRP A 35 -0.20 -0.75 2.03
CA TRP A 35 1.12 -0.44 2.57
C TRP A 35 2.15 -1.54 2.24
N GLU A 36 1.79 -2.80 2.41
CA GLU A 36 2.66 -3.95 2.08
C GLU A 36 3.02 -3.96 0.59
N CYS A 37 2.05 -3.70 -0.29
CA CYS A 37 2.28 -3.62 -1.73
C CYS A 37 3.24 -2.47 -2.11
N VAL A 38 3.07 -1.29 -1.50
CA VAL A 38 3.92 -0.12 -1.78
C VAL A 38 5.32 -0.31 -1.20
N SER A 39 5.42 -0.80 0.04
CA SER A 39 6.69 -0.99 0.75
C SER A 39 7.56 -2.10 0.17
N GLU A 40 6.99 -3.07 -0.57
CA GLU A 40 7.76 -4.11 -1.28
C GLU A 40 8.85 -3.51 -2.18
N LYS A 41 8.58 -2.35 -2.80
CA LYS A 41 9.55 -1.62 -3.65
C LYS A 41 10.79 -1.21 -2.86
N TYR A 42 10.60 -0.74 -1.63
CA TYR A 42 11.65 -0.13 -0.80
C TYR A 42 12.51 -1.16 -0.07
N ASN A 43 12.05 -2.41 0.04
CA ASN A 43 12.87 -3.51 0.56
C ASN A 43 14.20 -3.68 -0.21
N LYS A 44 14.23 -3.29 -1.49
CA LYS A 44 15.44 -3.37 -2.34
C LYS A 44 16.14 -2.02 -2.52
N THR A 45 15.40 -0.92 -2.51
CA THR A 45 15.92 0.41 -2.86
C THR A 45 16.26 1.28 -1.65
N GLY A 46 15.84 0.88 -0.44
CA GLY A 46 15.93 1.71 0.76
C GLY A 46 14.73 2.66 0.91
N GLN A 47 14.73 3.45 1.99
CA GLN A 47 13.65 4.38 2.30
C GLN A 47 13.58 5.51 1.26
N PRO A 48 12.39 5.78 0.69
CA PRO A 48 12.19 6.87 -0.25
C PRO A 48 12.04 8.21 0.47
N GLU A 49 12.07 9.30 -0.30
CA GLU A 49 11.61 10.60 0.18
C GLU A 49 10.08 10.61 0.34
N LEU A 50 9.57 11.47 1.23
CA LEU A 50 8.13 11.51 1.55
C LEU A 50 7.24 11.72 0.32
N HIS A 51 7.63 12.63 -0.58
CA HIS A 51 6.85 12.94 -1.78
C HIS A 51 6.76 11.74 -2.73
N GLU A 52 7.80 10.91 -2.80
CA GLU A 52 7.80 9.67 -3.60
C GLU A 52 6.85 8.64 -2.99
N LEU A 53 6.88 8.50 -1.65
CA LEU A 53 6.00 7.58 -0.93
C LEU A 53 4.53 7.94 -1.12
N VAL A 54 4.18 9.22 -0.92
CA VAL A 54 2.82 9.73 -1.15
C VAL A 54 2.38 9.50 -2.59
N ASN A 55 3.25 9.79 -3.56
CA ASN A 55 2.96 9.55 -4.97
C ASN A 55 2.76 8.05 -5.27
N ASP A 56 3.61 7.18 -4.74
CA ASP A 56 3.52 5.73 -4.96
C ASP A 56 2.23 5.14 -4.36
N ILE A 57 1.73 5.67 -3.24
CA ILE A 57 0.42 5.29 -2.66
C ILE A 57 -0.73 5.81 -3.54
N LEU A 58 -0.77 7.12 -3.81
CA LEU A 58 -1.91 7.74 -4.50
C LEU A 58 -2.02 7.33 -5.98
N SER A 59 -0.89 7.00 -6.61
CA SER A 59 -0.85 6.51 -7.99
C SER A 59 -0.91 4.98 -8.13
N LEU A 60 -1.06 4.25 -7.01
CA LEU A 60 -1.13 2.79 -7.01
C LEU A 60 -2.29 2.32 -7.90
N LYS A 61 -1.96 1.51 -8.90
CA LYS A 61 -2.95 0.91 -9.81
C LYS A 61 -3.45 -0.41 -9.25
N VAL A 62 -4.76 -0.62 -9.34
CA VAL A 62 -5.39 -1.87 -8.88
C VAL A 62 -4.79 -3.12 -9.52
N MET A 63 -4.41 -3.08 -10.80
CA MET A 63 -3.73 -4.21 -11.47
C MET A 63 -2.38 -4.56 -10.82
N LYS A 64 -1.61 -3.56 -10.37
CA LYS A 64 -0.34 -3.80 -9.67
C LYS A 64 -0.60 -4.42 -8.30
N PHE A 65 -1.60 -3.90 -7.58
CA PHE A 65 -2.03 -4.43 -6.29
C PHE A 65 -2.47 -5.91 -6.41
N MET A 66 -3.33 -6.23 -7.37
CA MET A 66 -3.79 -7.61 -7.58
C MET A 66 -2.65 -8.58 -7.93
N ASN A 67 -1.69 -8.13 -8.74
CA ASN A 67 -0.49 -8.93 -9.03
C ASN A 67 0.32 -9.21 -7.75
N PHE A 68 0.50 -8.20 -6.90
CA PHE A 68 1.15 -8.36 -5.61
C PHE A 68 0.43 -9.38 -4.74
N MET A 69 -0.89 -9.22 -4.53
CA MET A 69 -1.70 -10.14 -3.72
C MET A 69 -1.63 -11.59 -4.22
N THR A 70 -1.71 -11.77 -5.53
CA THR A 70 -1.59 -13.08 -6.17
C THR A 70 -0.25 -13.74 -5.86
N ILE A 71 0.86 -13.00 -6.03
CA ILE A 71 2.21 -13.50 -5.75
C ILE A 71 2.38 -13.80 -4.25
N SER A 72 1.88 -12.94 -3.37
CA SER A 72 1.96 -13.12 -1.91
C SER A 72 1.24 -14.39 -1.45
N ALA A 73 0.07 -14.68 -2.03
CA ALA A 73 -0.67 -15.92 -1.78
C ALA A 73 0.14 -17.18 -2.17
N TYR A 74 0.85 -17.13 -3.31
CA TYR A 74 1.73 -18.25 -3.72
C TYR A 74 2.97 -18.41 -2.84
N LYS A 75 3.48 -17.32 -2.25
CA LYS A 75 4.65 -17.36 -1.35
C LYS A 75 4.31 -17.94 0.03
N GLY A 76 3.05 -18.29 0.30
CA GLY A 76 2.61 -18.83 1.58
C GLY A 76 2.67 -17.81 2.71
N THR A 77 2.82 -16.52 2.38
CA THR A 77 2.63 -15.43 3.33
C THR A 77 1.12 -15.22 3.47
N GLN A 78 0.46 -16.15 4.15
CA GLN A 78 -0.91 -15.94 4.63
C GLN A 78 -0.82 -15.04 5.87
N PHE A 79 -1.68 -14.01 5.86
CA PHE A 79 -1.86 -12.92 6.81
C PHE A 79 -1.83 -13.35 8.29
#